data_AF-A0A1H9XGG3-F1
#
_entry.id   AF-A0A1H9XGG3-F1
#
_cell.length_a   1.000
_cell.length_b   1.000
_cell.length_c   1.000
_cell.angle_alpha   90.00
_cell.angle_beta   90.00
_cell.angle_gamma   90.00
#
_symmetry.space_group_name_H-M   'P 1'
#
loop_
_entity.id
_entity.type
_entity.pdbx_description
1 polymer ?
#
loop_
_entity_poly.entity_id
_entity_poly.type
_entity_poly.pdbx_seq_one_letter_code
_entity_poly.pdbx_strand_id
1 'polypeptide(L)'
;MKKIIIAPSFLLLFLISTTLTYAESDYYQPAKDSKEEHVMDMLFLLLLPNIQEAVSNYYSDYLTESPSVYPYQIKILNTERTNNSFMFSVTLEVTPVLGAHNPVGRDQLTFSIAPSEIKLKDFKHMETFELPPHLQDVIKKK
;
A
#
# COMPACT_ATOMS: atom_id res chain seq x y z
N MET A 1 -49.68 46.63 -20.35
CA MET A 1 -49.00 46.27 -19.09
C MET A 1 -49.09 44.77 -18.89
N LYS A 2 -47.96 44.07 -18.74
CA LYS A 2 -47.76 42.89 -17.88
C LYS A 2 -46.30 42.45 -18.01
N LYS A 3 -45.48 42.85 -17.03
CA LYS A 3 -44.09 42.39 -16.88
C LYS A 3 -44.16 40.99 -16.27
N ILE A 4 -43.70 39.97 -17.00
CA ILE A 4 -43.62 38.60 -16.49
C ILE A 4 -42.36 38.52 -15.63
N ILE A 5 -42.56 38.35 -14.33
CA ILE A 5 -41.51 38.15 -13.34
C ILE A 5 -41.03 36.70 -13.49
N ILE A 6 -39.85 36.52 -14.09
CA ILE A 6 -39.15 35.23 -14.12
C ILE A 6 -38.00 35.33 -13.12
N ALA A 7 -38.27 34.97 -11.87
CA ALA A 7 -37.29 34.48 -10.89
C ALA A 7 -38.07 33.99 -9.67
N PRO A 8 -37.72 32.86 -9.01
CA PRO A 8 -36.39 32.23 -8.99
C PRO A 8 -36.45 30.69 -8.99
N SER A 9 -36.43 30.02 -10.15
CA SER A 9 -36.25 28.55 -10.20
C SER A 9 -34.77 28.14 -10.10
N PHE A 10 -33.85 29.08 -10.33
CA PHE A 10 -32.40 28.81 -10.37
C PHE A 10 -31.73 28.71 -8.99
N LEU A 11 -32.41 29.10 -7.90
CA LEU A 11 -31.80 29.10 -6.56
C LEU A 11 -31.86 27.72 -5.87
N LEU A 12 -32.77 26.83 -6.27
CA LEU A 12 -32.88 25.50 -5.67
C LEU A 12 -31.78 24.52 -6.12
N LEU A 13 -31.16 24.76 -7.29
CA LEU A 13 -30.12 23.87 -7.85
C LEU A 13 -28.75 24.02 -7.15
N PHE A 14 -28.52 25.11 -6.40
CA PHE A 14 -27.27 25.31 -5.66
C PHE A 14 -27.23 24.57 -4.31
N LEU A 15 -28.38 24.11 -3.79
CA LEU A 15 -28.46 23.39 -2.50
C LEU A 15 -28.01 21.92 -2.56
N ILE A 16 -27.68 21.39 -3.75
CA ILE A 16 -27.28 19.99 -3.93
C ILE A 16 -25.74 19.82 -3.90
N SER A 17 -24.99 20.91 -3.74
CA SER A 17 -23.53 20.84 -3.67
C SER A 17 -23.03 20.62 -2.24
N THR A 18 -22.89 19.34 -1.85
CA THR A 18 -21.70 18.75 -1.20
C THR A 18 -22.01 17.30 -0.79
N THR A 19 -22.04 16.37 -1.74
CA THR A 19 -21.76 14.98 -1.36
C THR A 19 -20.28 14.91 -0.99
N LEU A 20 -19.97 14.68 0.28
CA LEU A 20 -18.63 14.27 0.71
C LEU A 20 -18.33 12.93 0.00
N THR A 21 -17.57 12.98 -1.09
CA THR A 21 -17.02 11.77 -1.72
C THR A 21 -15.85 11.32 -0.86
N TYR A 22 -16.10 10.39 0.06
CA TYR A 22 -15.03 9.59 0.63
C TYR A 22 -14.66 8.54 -0.41
N ALA A 23 -13.44 8.63 -0.95
CA ALA A 23 -12.82 7.47 -1.58
C ALA A 23 -12.56 6.47 -0.43
N GLU A 24 -13.44 5.49 -0.28
CA GLU A 24 -13.17 4.37 0.62
C GLU A 24 -11.89 3.69 0.11
N SER A 25 -10.87 3.58 0.97
CA SER A 25 -9.68 2.86 0.56
C SER A 25 -10.01 1.39 0.46
N ASP A 26 -9.54 0.71 -0.58
CA ASP A 26 -9.66 -0.75 -0.74
C ASP A 26 -8.91 -1.56 0.34
N TYR A 27 -8.32 -0.87 1.34
CA TYR A 27 -7.44 -1.43 2.35
C TYR A 27 -7.91 -1.04 3.75
N TYR A 28 -7.63 -1.92 4.71
CA TYR A 28 -7.82 -1.61 6.12
C TYR A 28 -6.90 -0.46 6.54
N GLN A 29 -7.47 0.63 7.05
CA GLN A 29 -6.74 1.79 7.54
C GLN A 29 -7.34 2.23 8.88
N PRO A 30 -6.63 2.04 10.00
CA PRO A 30 -7.05 2.55 11.30
C PRO A 30 -7.19 4.08 11.28
N ALA A 31 -7.94 4.62 12.25
CA ALA A 31 -8.00 6.07 12.44
C ALA A 31 -6.60 6.62 12.77
N LYS A 32 -6.27 7.79 12.21
CA LYS A 32 -4.99 8.46 12.43
C LYS A 32 -4.76 8.78 13.92
N ASP A 33 -3.52 8.59 14.37
CA ASP A 33 -3.01 8.71 15.73
C ASP A 33 -3.77 7.83 16.75
N SER A 34 -4.48 6.81 16.27
CA SER A 34 -5.19 5.87 17.13
C SER A 34 -4.24 4.83 17.71
N LYS A 35 -4.65 4.23 18.84
CA LYS A 35 -3.92 3.08 19.42
C LYS A 35 -3.79 1.93 18.44
N GLU A 36 -4.78 1.77 17.56
CA GLU A 36 -4.77 0.71 16.56
C GLU A 36 -3.75 0.97 15.45
N GLU A 37 -3.65 2.22 14.97
CA GLU A 37 -2.59 2.62 14.03
C GLU A 37 -1.21 2.33 14.63
N HIS A 38 -0.97 2.72 15.89
CA HIS A 38 0.31 2.44 16.55
C HIS A 38 0.61 0.93 16.68
N VAL A 39 -0.41 0.09 16.91
CA VAL A 39 -0.23 -1.38 16.95
C VAL A 39 0.09 -1.93 15.56
N MET A 40 -0.57 -1.41 14.52
CA MET A 40 -0.30 -1.77 13.13
C MET A 40 1.11 -1.34 12.70
N ASP A 41 1.56 -0.15 13.09
CA ASP A 41 2.91 0.34 12.83
C ASP A 41 3.96 -0.53 13.51
N MET A 42 3.73 -0.94 14.77
CA MET A 42 4.61 -1.90 15.44
C MET A 42 4.67 -3.24 14.69
N LEU A 43 3.54 -3.74 14.17
CA LEU A 43 3.53 -4.95 13.34
C LEU A 43 4.36 -4.78 12.08
N PHE A 44 4.23 -3.65 11.37
CA PHE A 44 5.02 -3.35 10.18
C PHE A 44 6.51 -3.26 10.49
N LEU A 45 6.90 -2.60 11.58
CA LEU A 45 8.29 -2.54 12.03
C LEU A 45 8.87 -3.93 12.31
N LEU A 46 8.10 -4.82 12.93
CA LEU A 46 8.53 -6.19 13.22
C LEU A 46 8.64 -7.06 11.96
N LEU A 47 7.77 -6.86 10.96
CA LEU A 47 7.80 -7.60 9.70
C LEU A 47 8.81 -7.04 8.69
N LEU A 48 9.28 -5.81 8.89
CA LEU A 48 10.11 -5.10 7.92
C LEU A 48 11.37 -5.86 7.49
N PRO A 49 12.13 -6.54 8.39
CA PRO A 49 13.29 -7.32 7.97
C PRO A 49 12.94 -8.43 6.98
N ASN A 50 11.83 -9.16 7.21
CA ASN A 50 11.39 -10.24 6.32
C ASN A 50 10.85 -9.73 4.99
N ILE A 51 10.17 -8.58 5.01
CA ILE A 51 9.71 -7.89 3.79
C ILE A 51 10.91 -7.42 2.97
N GLN A 52 11.87 -6.77 3.62
CA GLN A 52 13.06 -6.26 2.96
C GLN A 52 13.91 -7.39 2.37
N GLU A 53 14.05 -8.52 3.06
CA GLU A 53 14.71 -9.72 2.54
C GLU A 53 13.99 -10.24 1.28
N ALA A 54 12.67 -10.40 1.34
CA ALA A 54 11.88 -10.90 0.21
C ALA A 54 11.97 -9.99 -1.02
N VAL A 55 11.84 -8.68 -0.83
CA VAL A 55 12.00 -7.67 -1.90
C VAL A 55 13.42 -7.68 -2.45
N SER A 56 14.43 -7.68 -1.59
CA SER A 56 15.83 -7.68 -2.02
C SER A 56 16.15 -8.90 -2.88
N ASN A 57 15.67 -10.07 -2.46
CA ASN A 57 15.85 -11.32 -3.20
C ASN A 57 15.21 -11.23 -4.58
N TYR A 58 13.96 -10.79 -4.68
CA TYR A 58 13.25 -10.65 -5.96
C TYR A 58 13.95 -9.66 -6.90
N TYR A 59 14.24 -8.44 -6.43
CA TYR A 59 14.82 -7.40 -7.28
C TYR A 59 16.30 -7.60 -7.57
N SER A 60 17.00 -8.48 -6.85
CA SER A 60 18.40 -8.80 -7.13
C SER A 60 18.63 -9.34 -8.53
N ASP A 61 17.63 -9.92 -9.19
CA ASP A 61 17.76 -10.39 -10.58
C ASP A 61 17.63 -9.25 -11.61
N TYR A 62 17.02 -8.12 -11.23
CA TYR A 62 16.62 -7.05 -12.15
C TYR A 62 17.39 -5.74 -11.91
N LEU A 63 17.83 -5.49 -10.68
CA LEU A 63 18.46 -4.25 -10.26
C LEU A 63 19.83 -4.52 -9.64
N THR A 64 20.76 -3.60 -9.83
CA THR A 64 22.08 -3.63 -9.19
C THR A 64 22.04 -3.15 -7.74
N GLU A 65 21.01 -2.37 -7.40
CA GLU A 65 20.75 -1.86 -6.06
C GLU A 65 19.44 -2.45 -5.51
N SER A 66 19.41 -2.76 -4.21
CA SER A 66 18.21 -3.29 -3.58
C SER A 66 17.23 -2.16 -3.24
N PRO A 67 15.97 -2.22 -3.72
CA PRO A 67 14.92 -1.28 -3.33
C PRO A 67 14.61 -1.38 -1.83
N SER A 68 14.32 -0.25 -1.20
CA SER A 68 13.87 -0.18 0.20
C SER A 68 12.36 -0.18 0.30
N VAL A 69 11.82 -0.80 1.35
CA VAL A 69 10.40 -0.65 1.74
C VAL A 69 10.33 0.12 3.05
N TYR A 70 9.44 1.10 3.13
CA TYR A 70 9.14 1.83 4.36
C TYR A 70 7.79 1.40 4.94
N PRO A 71 7.57 1.47 6.28
CA PRO A 71 6.31 1.05 6.90
C PRO A 71 5.04 1.67 6.29
N TYR A 72 5.08 2.96 5.95
CA TYR A 72 3.96 3.68 5.33
C TYR A 72 3.67 3.27 3.87
N GLN A 73 4.47 2.37 3.29
CA GLN A 73 4.27 1.80 1.95
C GLN A 73 3.73 0.37 2.02
N ILE A 74 3.44 -0.13 3.22
CA ILE A 74 2.88 -1.45 3.45
C ILE A 74 1.37 -1.31 3.66
N LYS A 75 0.60 -2.14 2.98
CA LYS A 75 -0.84 -2.26 3.18
C LYS A 75 -1.19 -3.70 3.50
N ILE A 76 -2.11 -3.89 4.45
CA ILE A 76 -2.67 -5.21 4.74
C ILE A 76 -3.80 -5.49 3.75
N LEU A 77 -3.66 -6.56 2.96
CA LEU A 77 -4.72 -7.03 2.07
C LEU A 77 -5.63 -8.05 2.75
N ASN A 78 -5.02 -8.95 3.54
CA ASN A 78 -5.75 -9.99 4.23
C ASN A 78 -5.00 -10.45 5.48
N THR A 79 -5.75 -10.81 6.51
CA THR A 79 -5.24 -11.46 7.71
C THR A 79 -6.17 -12.61 8.09
N GLU A 80 -5.65 -13.82 8.08
CA GLU A 80 -6.39 -15.02 8.44
C GLU A 80 -5.69 -15.74 9.58
N ARG A 81 -6.45 -16.14 10.60
CA ARG A 81 -5.95 -17.08 11.60
C ARG A 81 -6.13 -18.50 11.07
N THR A 82 -5.04 -19.22 10.88
CA THR A 82 -5.07 -20.52 10.18
C THR A 82 -5.51 -21.71 11.05
N ASN A 83 -5.62 -21.52 12.37
CA ASN A 83 -6.18 -22.49 13.32
C ASN A 83 -6.51 -21.81 14.68
N ASN A 84 -6.92 -22.57 15.70
CA ASN A 84 -7.21 -22.02 17.04
C ASN A 84 -5.97 -21.57 17.85
N SER A 85 -4.77 -21.60 17.26
CA SER A 85 -3.52 -21.12 17.89
C SER A 85 -3.15 -19.71 17.38
N PHE A 86 -2.03 -19.16 17.87
CA PHE A 86 -1.46 -17.88 17.41
C PHE A 86 -0.67 -18.05 16.10
N MET A 87 -1.32 -18.64 15.09
CA MET A 87 -0.77 -18.79 13.73
C MET A 87 -1.61 -17.96 12.75
N PHE A 88 -0.93 -17.13 11.97
CA PHE A 88 -1.57 -16.21 11.03
C PHE A 88 -0.99 -16.37 9.62
N SER A 89 -1.86 -16.27 8.62
CA SER A 89 -1.49 -15.96 7.25
C SER A 89 -1.80 -14.49 7.00
N VAL A 90 -0.80 -13.72 6.57
CA VAL A 90 -0.94 -12.29 6.33
C VAL A 90 -0.48 -11.99 4.90
N THR A 91 -1.36 -11.39 4.12
CA THR A 91 -1.04 -10.91 2.77
C THR A 91 -0.89 -9.40 2.81
N LEU A 92 0.26 -8.91 2.36
CA LEU A 92 0.65 -7.52 2.31
C LEU A 92 0.82 -7.08 0.85
N GLU A 93 0.46 -5.83 0.55
CA GLU A 93 0.92 -5.11 -0.63
C GLU A 93 2.03 -4.15 -0.20
N VAL A 94 3.12 -4.10 -0.97
CA VAL A 94 4.23 -3.18 -0.74
C VAL A 94 4.59 -2.45 -2.01
N THR A 95 5.12 -1.24 -1.87
CA THR A 95 5.67 -0.44 -2.97
C THR A 95 7.13 -0.11 -2.69
N PRO A 96 8.07 -0.99 -3.07
CA PRO A 96 9.50 -0.75 -2.92
C PRO A 96 9.96 0.48 -3.72
N VAL A 97 10.99 1.16 -3.21
CA VAL A 97 11.53 2.39 -3.78
C VAL A 97 13.06 2.42 -3.86
N LEU A 98 13.59 3.17 -4.82
CA LEU A 98 15.01 3.53 -4.92
C LEU A 98 15.25 5.02 -4.68
N GLY A 99 16.36 5.33 -4.02
CA GLY A 99 16.82 6.71 -3.79
C GLY A 99 15.77 7.59 -3.10
N ALA A 100 15.44 8.72 -3.74
CA ALA A 100 14.47 9.71 -3.25
C ALA A 100 13.00 9.24 -3.36
N HIS A 101 12.70 8.02 -2.93
CA HIS A 101 11.38 7.39 -2.96
C HIS A 101 10.79 7.17 -4.36
N ASN A 102 11.63 6.84 -5.36
CA ASN A 102 11.14 6.46 -6.69
C ASN A 102 10.61 5.03 -6.67
N PRO A 103 9.31 4.79 -6.90
CA PRO A 103 8.75 3.44 -6.85
C PRO A 103 9.31 2.59 -7.99
N VAL A 104 9.60 1.33 -7.70
CA VAL A 104 10.16 0.38 -8.69
C VAL A 104 9.17 -0.70 -9.08
N GLY A 105 8.26 -1.04 -8.17
CA GLY A 105 7.16 -1.93 -8.44
C GLY A 105 6.12 -1.94 -7.34
N ARG A 106 5.07 -2.69 -7.58
CA ARG A 106 4.04 -3.05 -6.60
C ARG A 106 4.04 -4.56 -6.46
N ASP A 107 4.16 -5.03 -5.23
CA ASP A 107 4.34 -6.46 -4.94
C ASP A 107 3.35 -6.91 -3.86
N GLN A 108 2.91 -8.17 -3.96
CA GLN A 108 2.12 -8.84 -2.94
C GLN A 108 2.97 -9.93 -2.27
N LEU A 109 3.05 -9.88 -0.95
CA LEU A 109 3.78 -10.84 -0.14
C LEU A 109 2.82 -11.54 0.80
N THR A 110 2.81 -12.87 0.80
CA THR A 110 2.07 -13.64 1.79
C THR A 110 3.03 -14.27 2.77
N PHE A 111 2.88 -13.94 4.05
CA PHE A 111 3.66 -14.48 5.16
C PHE A 111 2.82 -15.41 6.03
N SER A 112 3.45 -16.48 6.49
CA SER A 112 2.98 -17.25 7.64
C SER A 112 3.73 -16.75 8.88
N ILE A 113 2.98 -16.32 9.90
CA ILE A 113 3.50 -15.82 11.16
C ILE A 113 3.11 -16.80 12.26
N ALA A 114 4.10 -17.36 12.94
CA ALA A 114 3.95 -18.26 14.08
C ALA A 114 4.86 -17.81 15.23
N PRO A 115 4.64 -18.27 16.48
CA PRO A 115 5.40 -17.81 17.64
C PRO A 115 6.92 -17.97 17.52
N SER A 116 7.39 -18.96 16.75
CA SER A 116 8.81 -19.26 16.58
C SER A 116 9.40 -18.77 15.26
N GLU A 117 8.58 -18.36 14.29
CA GLU A 117 9.06 -18.08 12.93
C GLU A 117 8.11 -17.23 12.10
N ILE A 118 8.71 -16.48 11.17
CA ILE A 118 8.03 -15.75 10.11
C ILE A 118 8.57 -16.30 8.79
N LYS A 119 7.68 -16.81 7.94
CA LYS A 119 8.05 -17.45 6.66
C LYS A 119 7.31 -16.81 5.50
N LEU A 120 8.04 -16.38 4.48
CA LEU A 120 7.46 -16.03 3.19
C LEU A 120 6.86 -17.29 2.56
N LYS A 121 5.59 -17.22 2.15
CA LYS A 121 4.85 -18.29 1.49
C LYS A 121 4.68 -18.04 0.01
N ASP A 122 4.48 -16.78 -0.37
CA ASP A 122 4.31 -16.37 -1.75
C ASP A 122 4.82 -14.95 -1.97
N PHE A 123 5.42 -14.71 -3.14
CA PHE A 123 5.81 -13.39 -3.63
C PHE A 123 5.27 -13.22 -5.04
N LYS A 124 4.41 -12.22 -5.22
CA LYS A 124 3.78 -11.92 -6.50
C LYS A 124 4.04 -10.48 -6.91
N HIS A 125 4.79 -10.30 -7.97
CA HIS A 125 4.95 -9.00 -8.60
C HIS A 125 3.69 -8.61 -9.37
N MET A 126 3.18 -7.40 -9.14
CA MET A 126 1.92 -6.93 -9.72
C MET A 126 2.14 -5.89 -10.83
N GLU A 127 3.07 -4.98 -10.62
CA GLU A 127 3.29 -3.83 -11.50
C GLU A 127 4.75 -3.39 -11.43
N THR A 128 5.35 -3.07 -12.58
CA THR A 128 6.66 -2.41 -12.65
C THR A 128 6.43 -0.92 -12.90
N PHE A 129 7.12 -0.06 -12.15
CA PHE A 129 7.08 1.39 -12.38
C PHE A 129 8.33 1.83 -13.14
N GLU A 130 8.16 2.75 -14.10
CA GLU A 130 9.28 3.30 -14.85
C GLU A 130 10.17 4.16 -13.96
N LEU A 131 11.47 3.84 -13.93
CA LEU A 131 12.46 4.65 -13.23
C LEU A 131 12.77 5.93 -14.01
N PRO A 132 13.04 7.05 -13.32
CA PRO A 132 13.44 8.28 -13.98
C PRO A 132 14.80 8.10 -14.69
N PRO A 133 15.12 8.93 -15.70
CA PRO A 133 16.33 8.76 -16.52
C PRO A 133 17.64 8.66 -15.73
N HIS A 134 17.75 9.35 -14.59
CA HIS A 134 18.94 9.34 -13.74
C HIS A 134 19.13 8.06 -12.91
N LEU A 135 18.14 7.14 -12.91
CA LEU A 135 18.21 5.85 -12.25
C LEU A 135 18.26 4.67 -13.23
N GLN A 136 18.33 4.93 -14.53
CA GLN A 136 18.32 3.86 -15.54
C GLN A 136 19.56 2.95 -15.47
N ASP A 137 20.68 3.46 -14.96
CA ASP A 137 21.93 2.71 -14.82
C ASP A 137 21.84 1.59 -13.76
N VAL A 138 20.84 1.63 -12.87
CA VAL A 138 20.64 0.58 -11.86
C VAL A 138 19.94 -0.66 -12.42
N ILE A 139 19.34 -0.55 -13.62
CA ILE A 139 18.63 -1.66 -14.26
C ILE A 139 19.66 -2.59 -14.90
N LYS A 140 19.59 -3.87 -14.55
CA LYS A 140 20.44 -4.90 -15.16
C LYS A 140 20.03 -5.09 -16.60
N LYS A 141 21.01 -4.96 -17.51
CA LYS A 141 20.84 -5.32 -18.92
C LYS A 141 20.75 -6.84 -19.00
N LYS A 142 19.63 -7.35 -19.50
CA LYS A 142 19.46 -8.77 -19.83
C LYS A 142 20.28 -9.15 -21.06
#